data_AF-A0A7W7D4F8-F1
#
_entry.id   AF-A0A7W7D4F8-F1
#
_cell.length_a   1.000
_cell.length_b   1.000
_cell.length_c   1.000
_cell.angle_alpha   90.00
_cell.angle_beta   90.00
_cell.angle_gamma   90.00
#
_symmetry.space_group_name_H-M   'P 1'
#
loop_
_entity.id
_entity.type
_entity.pdbx_description
1 polymer ?
#
loop_
_entity_poly.entity_id
_entity_poly.type
_entity_poly.pdbx_seq_one_letter_code
_entity_poly.pdbx_strand_id
1 'polypeptide(L)'
;MSALSLAQVQQRYGRTWEITDFHGGWVAVRRHFWSDKAARYGITNVLGADDLDELARQLEEQAQAEALRRSRPLPDPGAIPPPSRPSPSS
;
A
#
# COMPACT_ATOMS: atom_id res chain seq x y z
N MET A 1 7.85 -0.50 -23.59
CA MET A 1 8.41 -0.96 -22.29
C MET A 1 8.31 -2.48 -22.29
N SER A 2 9.36 -3.19 -21.90
CA SER A 2 9.29 -4.65 -21.77
C SER A 2 8.50 -5.00 -20.51
N ALA A 3 7.58 -5.95 -20.62
CA ALA A 3 6.81 -6.44 -19.47
C ALA A 3 7.72 -6.99 -18.38
N LEU A 4 7.38 -6.72 -17.11
CA LEU A 4 8.11 -7.28 -15.98
C LEU A 4 7.98 -8.81 -15.93
N SER A 5 9.07 -9.47 -15.57
CA SER A 5 9.08 -10.90 -15.28
C SER A 5 8.81 -11.18 -13.80
N LEU A 6 8.27 -12.36 -13.50
CA LEU A 6 7.98 -12.78 -12.12
C LEU A 6 9.23 -12.70 -11.23
N ALA A 7 10.38 -13.14 -11.73
CA ALA A 7 11.64 -13.09 -11.01
C ALA A 7 12.02 -11.66 -10.60
N GLN A 8 11.77 -10.66 -11.45
CA GLN A 8 12.03 -9.25 -11.13
C GLN A 8 11.09 -8.74 -10.05
N VAL A 9 9.79 -9.07 -10.11
CA VAL A 9 8.81 -8.66 -9.09
C VAL A 9 9.11 -9.34 -7.76
N GLN A 10 9.44 -10.63 -7.76
CA GLN A 10 9.84 -11.38 -6.56
C GLN A 10 11.16 -10.87 -5.97
N GLN A 11 12.13 -10.51 -6.78
CA GLN A 11 13.38 -9.93 -6.29
C GLN A 11 13.13 -8.62 -5.53
N ARG A 12 12.21 -7.78 -6.01
CA ARG A 12 11.90 -6.48 -5.41
C ARG A 12 11.00 -6.60 -4.19
N TYR A 13 9.93 -7.39 -4.27
CA TYR A 13 8.85 -7.38 -3.28
C TYR A 13 8.69 -8.71 -2.50
N GLY A 14 9.39 -9.78 -2.91
CA GLY A 14 9.24 -11.15 -2.40
C GLY A 14 9.59 -11.34 -0.91
N ARG A 15 10.30 -10.36 -0.31
CA ARG A 15 10.57 -10.33 1.13
C ARG A 15 9.33 -10.04 1.96
N THR A 16 8.40 -9.25 1.43
CA THR A 16 7.18 -8.83 2.13
C THR A 16 5.96 -9.57 1.61
N TRP A 17 5.99 -9.96 0.34
CA TRP A 17 4.88 -10.57 -0.37
C TRP A 17 5.26 -11.94 -0.90
N GLU A 18 4.30 -12.85 -0.87
CA GLU A 18 4.30 -14.09 -1.62
C GLU A 18 3.49 -13.85 -2.89
N ILE A 19 4.13 -14.05 -4.05
CA ILE A 19 3.55 -13.74 -5.36
C ILE A 19 3.37 -15.05 -6.11
N THR A 20 2.13 -15.31 -6.52
CA THR A 20 1.74 -16.53 -7.24
C THR A 20 0.85 -16.19 -8.43
N ASP A 21 0.93 -17.03 -9.46
CA ASP A 21 -0.08 -17.07 -10.52
C ASP A 21 -1.40 -17.58 -9.93
N PHE A 22 -2.51 -17.02 -10.37
CA PHE A 22 -3.85 -17.49 -10.05
C PHE A 22 -4.77 -17.34 -11.26
N HIS A 23 -5.00 -18.46 -11.96
CA HIS A 23 -5.95 -18.57 -13.08
C HIS A 23 -5.77 -17.51 -14.19
N GLY A 24 -4.52 -17.22 -14.58
CA GLY A 24 -4.24 -16.27 -15.66
C GLY A 24 -4.14 -14.81 -15.21
N GLY A 25 -4.19 -14.56 -13.90
CA GLY A 25 -3.74 -13.32 -13.28
C GLY A 25 -2.69 -13.61 -12.21
N TRP A 26 -2.35 -12.57 -11.44
CA TRP A 26 -1.36 -12.63 -10.38
C TRP A 26 -1.94 -12.18 -9.05
N VAL A 27 -1.58 -12.90 -8.00
CA VAL A 27 -1.97 -12.58 -6.63
C VAL A 27 -0.71 -12.39 -5.80
N ALA A 28 -0.71 -11.34 -4.98
CA ALA A 28 0.29 -11.13 -3.95
C ALA A 28 -0.37 -11.18 -2.57
N VAL A 29 0.11 -12.07 -1.71
CA VAL A 29 -0.33 -12.19 -0.31
C VAL A 29 0.81 -11.77 0.60
N ARG A 30 0.54 -10.95 1.62
CA ARG A 30 1.57 -10.59 2.59
C ARG A 30 2.02 -11.78 3.41
N ARG A 31 3.34 -11.87 3.60
CA ARG A 31 3.96 -12.82 4.54
C ARG A 31 3.68 -12.45 6.00
N HIS A 32 3.56 -11.17 6.31
CA HIS A 32 3.22 -10.66 7.64
C HIS A 32 1.98 -9.80 7.57
N PHE A 33 0.91 -10.27 8.20
CA PHE A 33 -0.40 -9.62 8.18
C PHE A 33 -0.39 -8.33 9.00
N TRP A 34 -0.98 -7.30 8.42
CA TRP A 34 -1.35 -6.10 9.13
C TRP A 34 -2.75 -6.23 9.73
N SER A 35 -2.93 -5.62 10.90
CA SER A 35 -4.22 -5.49 11.57
C SER A 35 -5.22 -4.66 10.76
N ASP A 36 -6.53 -4.82 11.01
CA ASP A 36 -7.59 -4.02 10.38
C ASP A 36 -7.44 -2.50 10.54
N LYS A 37 -6.79 -2.03 11.60
CA LYS A 37 -6.46 -0.60 11.78
C LYS A 37 -5.58 -0.05 10.64
N ALA A 38 -4.80 -0.92 9.98
CA ALA A 38 -3.97 -0.58 8.83
C ALA A 38 -4.78 -0.29 7.56
N ALA A 39 -5.94 -0.93 7.41
CA ALA A 39 -6.80 -0.74 6.25
C ALA A 39 -7.28 0.72 6.12
N ARG A 40 -7.36 1.45 7.24
CA ARG A 40 -7.67 2.90 7.26
C ARG A 40 -6.63 3.77 6.53
N TYR A 41 -5.44 3.22 6.28
CA TYR A 41 -4.36 3.86 5.52
C TYR A 41 -4.26 3.32 4.09
N GLY A 42 -5.26 2.56 3.63
CA GLY A 42 -5.22 1.89 2.32
C GLY A 42 -4.24 0.71 2.25
N ILE A 43 -3.74 0.22 3.40
CA ILE A 43 -2.84 -0.93 3.45
C ILE A 43 -3.67 -2.22 3.45
N THR A 44 -3.42 -3.08 2.47
CA THR A 44 -4.06 -4.40 2.34
C THR A 44 -3.05 -5.54 2.52
N ASN A 45 -3.57 -6.73 2.82
CA ASN A 45 -2.81 -7.97 2.96
C ASN A 45 -2.85 -8.83 1.70
N VAL A 46 -3.75 -8.52 0.74
CA VAL A 46 -3.92 -9.27 -0.50
C VAL A 46 -4.11 -8.27 -1.65
N LEU A 47 -3.43 -8.52 -2.76
CA LEU A 47 -3.59 -7.82 -4.04
C LEU A 47 -3.83 -8.85 -5.14
N GLY A 48 -4.62 -8.45 -6.14
CA GLY A 48 -4.82 -9.20 -7.38
C GLY A 48 -4.66 -8.26 -8.57
N ALA A 49 -4.09 -8.75 -9.65
CA ALA A 49 -3.89 -8.01 -10.89
C ALA A 49 -3.92 -8.96 -12.09
N ASP A 50 -4.23 -8.43 -13.28
CA ASP A 50 -4.28 -9.24 -14.50
C ASP A 50 -2.88 -9.56 -15.04
N ASP A 51 -1.90 -8.68 -14.76
CA ASP A 51 -0.51 -8.86 -15.16
C ASP A 51 0.50 -8.39 -14.09
N LEU A 52 1.78 -8.69 -14.33
CA LEU A 52 2.87 -8.38 -13.40
C LEU A 52 3.21 -6.89 -13.35
N ASP A 53 2.95 -6.13 -14.40
CA ASP A 53 3.22 -4.69 -14.44
C ASP A 53 2.22 -3.95 -13.55
N GLU A 54 0.94 -4.30 -13.66
CA GLU A 54 -0.11 -3.82 -12.77
C GLU A 54 0.17 -4.25 -11.33
N LEU A 55 0.50 -5.53 -11.10
CA LEU A 55 0.79 -6.00 -9.74
C LEU A 55 1.95 -5.23 -9.12
N ALA A 56 3.03 -5.01 -9.88
CA ALA A 56 4.19 -4.26 -9.40
C ALA A 56 3.84 -2.80 -9.05
N ARG A 57 2.98 -2.14 -9.84
CA ARG A 57 2.48 -0.79 -9.52
C ARG A 57 1.71 -0.79 -8.20
N GLN A 58 0.78 -1.72 -8.02
CA GLN A 58 -0.01 -1.81 -6.78
C GLN A 58 0.89 -2.12 -5.56
N LEU A 59 1.90 -2.98 -5.72
CA LEU A 59 2.87 -3.29 -4.66
C LEU A 59 3.71 -2.07 -4.25
N GLU A 60 4.10 -1.25 -5.21
CA GLU A 60 4.81 0.01 -4.95
C GLU A 60 3.91 1.01 -4.19
N GLU A 61 2.65 1.15 -4.58
CA GLU A 61 1.67 1.97 -3.87
C GLU A 61 1.48 1.51 -2.42
N GLN A 62 1.45 0.19 -2.18
CA GLN A 62 1.41 -0.37 -0.83
C GLN A 62 2.68 -0.02 -0.03
N ALA A 63 3.86 -0.11 -0.63
CA ALA A 63 5.12 0.25 0.03
C ALA A 63 5.15 1.74 0.42
N GLN A 64 4.61 2.61 -0.43
CA GLN A 64 4.48 4.05 -0.15
C GLN A 64 3.46 4.33 0.96
N ALA A 65 2.29 3.68 0.95
CA ALA A 65 1.29 3.81 2.00
C ALA A 65 1.84 3.36 3.37
N GLU A 66 2.61 2.27 3.39
CA GLU A 66 3.32 1.83 4.59
C GLU A 66 4.34 2.84 5.09
N ALA A 67 5.19 3.37 4.19
CA ALA A 67 6.19 4.38 4.55
C ALA A 67 5.54 5.63 5.14
N LEU A 68 4.45 6.11 4.51
CA LEU A 68 3.66 7.23 5.00
C LEU A 68 3.11 6.96 6.41
N ARG A 69 2.54 5.78 6.65
CA ARG A 69 2.04 5.41 7.98
C ARG A 69 3.16 5.37 9.02
N ARG A 70 4.33 4.84 8.70
CA ARG A 70 5.47 4.82 9.64
C ARG A 70 5.98 6.22 9.97
N SER A 71 5.84 7.17 9.03
CA SER A 71 6.30 8.55 9.19
C SER A 71 5.29 9.49 9.85
N ARG A 72 4.00 9.14 9.94
CA ARG A 72 2.94 9.99 10.51
C ARG A 72 2.37 9.40 11.81
N PRO A 73 2.10 10.24 12.83
CA PRO A 73 1.19 9.88 13.91
C PRO A 73 -0.18 9.54 13.32
N LEU A 74 -0.86 8.54 13.88
CA LEU A 74 -2.22 8.16 13.45
C LEU A 74 -3.10 9.41 13.44
N PRO A 75 -3.89 9.71 12.38
CA PRO A 75 -4.96 10.68 12.48
C PRO A 75 -5.89 10.19 13.56
N ASP A 76 -5.98 10.95 14.65
CA ASP A 76 -6.91 10.65 15.72
C ASP A 76 -8.32 10.71 15.13
N PRO A 77 -9.13 9.63 15.19
CA PRO A 77 -10.49 9.64 14.66
C PRO A 77 -11.40 10.70 15.34
N GLY A 78 -10.93 11.35 16.42
CA GLY A 78 -11.60 12.46 17.08
C GLY A 78 -10.94 13.85 16.91
N ALA A 79 -9.89 13.99 16.09
CA ALA A 79 -9.25 15.30 15.89
C ALA A 79 -10.16 16.24 15.08
N ILE A 80 -10.96 17.03 15.79
CA ILE A 80 -11.60 18.23 15.24
C ILE A 80 -10.47 19.16 14.79
N PRO A 81 -10.42 19.61 13.52
CA PRO A 81 -9.44 20.61 13.11
C PRO A 81 -9.56 21.83 14.02
N PRO A 82 -8.44 22.42 14.50
CA PRO A 82 -8.52 23.62 15.32
C PRO A 82 -9.34 24.68 14.56
N PRO A 83 -10.28 25.37 15.23
CA PRO A 83 -11.08 26.38 14.55
C PRO A 83 -10.13 27.39 13.91
N SER A 84 -10.29 27.58 12.60
CA SER A 84 -9.54 28.58 11.83
C SER A 84 -9.64 29.91 12.57
N ARG A 85 -8.53 30.36 13.18
CA ARG A 85 -8.48 31.68 13.80
C ARG A 85 -8.84 32.69 12.70
N PRO A 86 -9.86 33.56 12.89
CA PRO A 86 -10.06 34.64 11.96
C PRO A 86 -8.79 35.49 11.93
N SER A 87 -8.28 35.72 10.73
CA SER A 87 -7.17 36.64 10.50
C SER A 87 -7.48 37.97 11.17
N PRO A 88 -6.51 38.59 11.88
CA PRO A 88 -6.73 39.93 12.43
C PRO A 88 -6.97 40.88 11.25
N SER A 89 -8.18 41.45 11.19
CA SER A 89 -8.49 42.56 10.30
C SER A 89 -7.55 43.71 10.66
N SER A 90 -6.79 44.18 9.67
CA SER A 90 -5.99 45.41 9.75
C SER A 90 -6.87 46.65 9.73
#